data_AF-A0A2W7MTK2-F1
#
_entry.id   AF-A0A2W7MTK2-F1
#
_cell.length_a   1.000
_cell.length_b   1.000
_cell.length_c   1.000
_cell.angle_alpha   90.00
_cell.angle_beta   90.00
_cell.angle_gamma   90.00
#
_symmetry.space_group_name_H-M   'P 1'
#
loop_
_entity.id
_entity.type
_entity.pdbx_description
1 polymer ?
#
loop_
_entity_poly.entity_id
_entity_poly.type
_entity_poly.pdbx_seq_one_letter_code
_entity_poly.pdbx_strand_id
1 'polypeptide(L)' 'MGRCYPHLDLEERRKLTRWLDAKMPVRETAEALCRAPSTIYRKLKRNLYRDDELPQLNG' A
#
# COMPACT_ATOMS: atom_id res chain seq x y z
N MET A 1 -15.47 10.85 17.31
CA MET A 1 -14.67 11.67 16.37
C MET A 1 -14.04 10.74 15.34
N GLY A 2 -14.61 10.69 14.14
CA GLY A 2 -14.22 9.75 13.09
C GLY A 2 -12.76 9.93 12.71
N ARG A 3 -12.01 8.83 12.66
CA ARG A 3 -10.61 8.84 12.23
C ARG A 3 -10.63 9.21 10.74
N CYS A 4 -10.36 10.49 10.42
CA CYS A 4 -10.12 10.93 9.05
C CYS A 4 -8.89 10.17 8.56
N TYR A 5 -9.13 9.05 7.89
CA TYR A 5 -8.08 8.28 7.25
C TYR A 5 -7.86 8.95 5.90
N PRO A 6 -6.80 9.76 5.70
CA PRO A 6 -6.55 10.32 4.38
C PRO A 6 -6.26 9.15 3.46
N HIS A 7 -7.24 8.80 2.62
CA HIS A 7 -6.99 7.84 1.56
C HIS A 7 -5.91 8.41 0.65
N LEU A 8 -4.98 7.54 0.24
CA LEU A 8 -4.03 7.87 -0.82
C LEU A 8 -4.82 8.23 -2.07
N ASP A 9 -4.45 9.34 -2.68
CA ASP A 9 -5.02 9.76 -3.95
C ASP A 9 -4.71 8.71 -5.05
N LEU A 10 -5.43 8.77 -6.16
CA LEU A 10 -5.23 7.86 -7.28
C LEU A 10 -3.79 7.95 -7.80
N GLU A 11 -3.22 9.15 -7.85
CA GLU A 11 -1.83 9.36 -8.24
C GLU A 11 -0.84 8.71 -7.28
N GLU A 12 -1.06 8.88 -5.97
CA GLU A 12 -0.21 8.26 -4.94
C GLU A 12 -0.27 6.73 -5.03
N ARG A 13 -1.46 6.16 -5.31
CA ARG A 13 -1.62 4.71 -5.55
C ARG A 13 -0.88 4.22 -6.79
N ARG A 14 -0.89 5.00 -7.89
CA ARG A 14 -0.15 4.65 -9.11
C ARG A 14 1.36 4.66 -8.87
N LYS A 15 1.86 5.69 -8.16
CA LYS A 15 3.29 5.78 -7.75
C LYS A 15 3.68 4.59 -6.88
N LEU A 16 2.86 4.27 -5.87
CA LEU A 16 3.08 3.11 -5.00
C LEU A 16 3.17 1.80 -5.80
N THR A 17 2.26 1.58 -6.76
CA THR A 17 2.28 0.36 -7.59
C THR A 17 3.56 0.27 -8.42
N ARG A 18 3.99 1.39 -9.03
CA ARG A 18 5.23 1.47 -9.82
C ARG A 18 6.48 1.21 -8.97
N TRP A 19 6.52 1.72 -7.74
CA TRP A 19 7.65 1.52 -6.85
C TRP A 19 7.70 0.12 -6.23
N LEU A 20 6.54 -0.50 -5.98
CA LEU A 20 6.48 -1.91 -5.60
C LEU A 20 6.98 -2.83 -6.72
N ASP A 21 6.62 -2.53 -7.97
CA ASP A 21 7.15 -3.22 -9.15
C ASP A 21 8.68 -3.06 -9.25
N ALA A 22 9.18 -1.86 -8.97
CA ALA A 22 10.62 -1.56 -8.87
C ALA A 22 11.31 -2.13 -7.60
N LYS A 23 10.61 -2.89 -6.74
CA LYS A 23 11.09 -3.43 -5.46
C LYS A 23 11.67 -2.38 -4.49
N MET A 24 11.22 -1.13 -4.58
CA MET A 24 11.61 -0.10 -3.63
C MET A 24 11.03 -0.42 -2.23
N PRO A 25 11.79 -0.17 -1.16
CA PRO A 25 11.29 -0.38 0.19
C PRO A 25 10.16 0.61 0.51
N VAL A 26 9.19 0.12 1.28
CA VAL A 26 8.00 0.86 1.72
C VAL A 26 8.34 2.17 2.42
N ARG A 27 9.49 2.21 3.11
CA ARG A 27 9.97 3.39 3.85
C ARG A 27 10.36 4.53 2.90
N GLU A 28 11.17 4.25 1.88
CA GLU A 28 11.56 5.25 0.88
C GLU A 28 10.35 5.75 0.08
N THR A 29 9.43 4.83 -0.27
CA THR A 29 8.16 5.17 -0.90
C THR A 29 7.30 6.11 -0.03
N ALA A 30 7.23 5.84 1.27
CA ALA A 30 6.49 6.68 2.21
C ALA A 30 7.10 8.08 2.34
N GLU A 31 8.44 8.16 2.40
CA GLU A 31 9.18 9.42 2.42
C GLU A 31 8.98 10.21 1.12
N ALA A 32 9.04 9.55 -0.04
CA ALA A 32 8.81 10.18 -1.35
C ALA A 32 7.38 10.68 -1.56
N LEU A 33 6.39 10.10 -0.86
CA LEU A 33 5.00 10.58 -0.85
C LEU A 33 4.72 11.58 0.28
N CYS A 34 5.68 11.87 1.16
CA CYS A 34 5.46 12.61 2.41
C CYS A 34 4.29 12.01 3.23
N ARG A 35 4.19 10.68 3.27
CA ARG A 35 3.15 9.96 4.00
C ARG A 35 3.74 9.13 5.13
N ALA A 36 2.92 8.86 6.14
CA ALA A 36 3.29 7.92 7.18
C ALA A 36 3.46 6.51 6.59
N PRO A 37 4.52 5.76 6.93
CA PRO A 37 4.72 4.39 6.45
C PRO A 37 3.54 3.49 6.83
N SER A 38 2.91 3.73 7.98
CA SER A 38 1.71 3.01 8.44
C SER A 38 0.54 3.09 7.46
N THR A 39 0.40 4.20 6.72
CA THR A 39 -0.65 4.37 5.71
C THR A 39 -0.37 3.50 4.49
N ILE A 40 0.90 3.44 4.06
CA ILE A 40 1.33 2.57 2.96
C ILE A 40 1.16 1.10 3.37
N TYR A 41 1.63 0.70 4.56
CA TYR A 41 1.46 -0.66 5.08
C TYR A 41 0.00 -1.08 5.16
N ARG A 42 -0.90 -0.20 5.62
CA ARG A 42 -2.35 -0.50 5.63
C ARG A 42 -2.92 -0.63 4.22
N LYS A 43 -2.44 0.18 3.27
CA LYS A 43 -2.88 0.08 1.87
C LYS A 43 -2.42 -1.22 1.24
N LEU A 44 -1.15 -1.58 1.43
CA LEU A 44 -0.56 -2.85 1.03
C LEU A 44 -1.33 -4.02 1.62
N LYS A 45 -1.55 -4.02 2.94
CA LYS A 45 -2.32 -5.06 3.63
C LYS A 45 -3.76 -5.18 3.13
N ARG A 46 -4.37 -4.07 2.69
CA ARG A 46 -5.74 -4.07 2.14
C ARG A 46 -5.79 -4.54 0.68
N ASN A 47 -4.69 -4.37 -0.07
CA ASN A 47 -4.54 -4.90 -1.41
C ASN A 47 -4.01 -6.34 -1.43
N LEU A 48 -3.46 -6.84 -0.32
CA LEU A 48 -3.06 -8.23 -0.16
C LEU A 48 -4.35 -9.07 -0.14
N TYR A 49 -4.71 -9.60 -1.31
CA TYR A 49 -5.76 -10.59 -1.43
C TYR A 49 -5.22 -11.87 -0.82
N ARG A 50 -5.73 -12.22 0.36
CA ARG A 50 -5.36 -13.45 1.05
C ARG A 50 -6.60 -14.34 1.01
N ASP A 51 -6.59 -15.27 0.08
CA ASP A 51 -7.57 -16.33 -0.04
C ASP A 51 -7.14 -17.47 0.89
N ASP A 52 -7.92 -17.68 1.96
CA ASP A 52 -7.68 -18.74 2.92
C ASP A 52 -8.24 -20.09 2.41
N GLU A 53 -9.18 -20.07 1.47
CA GLU A 53 -9.80 -21.27 0.87
C GLU A 53 -8.99 -21.81 -0.32
N LEU A 54 -8.35 -20.93 -1.10
CA LEU A 54 -7.47 -21.27 -2.21
C LEU A 54 -6.06 -20.69 -2.00
N PRO A 55 -5.28 -21.25 -1.07
CA PRO A 55 -3.97 -20.71 -0.73
C PRO A 55 -2.96 -20.73 -1.89
N GLN A 56 -3.25 -21.50 -2.96
CA GLN A 56 -2.40 -21.59 -4.16
C GLN A 56 -2.57 -20.38 -5.11
N LEU A 57 -3.66 -19.61 -4.95
CA LEU A 57 -3.92 -18.39 -5.71
C LEU A 57 -3.47 -17.12 -4.97
N ASN A 58 -2.86 -17.27 -3.80
CA ASN A 58 -2.32 -16.14 -3.06
C ASN A 58 -1.15 -15.52 -3.84
N GLY A 59 -1.36 -14.27 -4.26
CA GLY A 59 -0.38 -13.42 -4.95
C GLY A 59 0.19 -12.34 -4.03
#